data_AF-A0A961MTE7-F1
#
_entry.id   AF-A0A961MTE7-F1
#
_cell.length_a   1.000
_cell.length_b   1.000
_cell.length_c   1.000
_cell.angle_alpha   90.00
_cell.angle_beta   90.00
_cell.angle_gamma   90.00
#
_symmetry.space_group_name_H-M   'P 1'
#
loop_
_entity.id
_entity.type
_entity.pdbx_description
1 polymer ?
#
loop_
_entity_poly.entity_id
_entity_poly.type
_entity_poly.pdbx_seq_one_letter_code
_entity_poly.pdbx_strand_id
1 'polypeptide(L)' 'DSVVEWMRVGRWTKDIDYGEGSASAPGFPPMPDWFRDSRDFGALETGLRQIGFKAEEVAGLMGGNWHRFYAENFTPTG' A
#
# COMPACT_ATOMS: atom_id res chain seq x y z
N ASP A 1 11.40 10.34 10.66
CA ASP A 1 11.00 10.27 12.08
C ASP A 1 9.82 11.18 12.45
N SER A 2 9.84 12.50 12.23
CA SER A 2 8.72 13.38 12.64
C SER A 2 7.37 13.15 11.92
N VAL A 3 7.39 12.73 10.64
CA VAL A 3 6.17 12.43 9.87
C VAL A 3 5.45 11.18 10.39
N VAL A 4 6.23 10.15 10.73
CA VAL A 4 5.70 8.88 11.25
C VAL A 4 5.08 9.09 12.62
N GLU A 5 5.74 9.87 13.47
CA GLU A 5 5.18 10.28 14.76
C GLU A 5 3.86 11.04 14.57
N TRP A 6 3.81 12.04 13.68
CA TRP A 6 2.56 12.78 13.42
C TRP A 6 1.41 11.91 12.90
N MET A 7 1.69 10.92 12.04
CA MET A 7 0.68 9.97 11.54
C MET A 7 0.15 9.03 12.64
N ARG A 8 0.96 8.73 13.66
CA ARG A 8 0.62 7.80 14.76
C ARG A 8 -0.03 8.49 15.96
N VAL A 9 0.47 9.67 16.33
CA VAL A 9 -0.02 10.47 17.47
C VAL A 9 -1.05 11.51 17.02
N GLY A 10 -1.91 11.12 16.07
CA GLY A 10 -2.99 11.98 15.58
C GLY A 10 -3.72 12.68 16.74
N ARG A 11 -4.28 13.86 16.48
CA ARG A 11 -4.80 14.80 17.51
C ARG A 11 -5.88 14.23 18.47
N TRP A 12 -6.27 12.96 18.32
CA TRP A 12 -7.35 12.28 19.03
C TRP A 12 -7.04 10.84 19.50
N THR A 13 -5.82 10.32 19.37
CA THR A 13 -5.44 8.99 19.91
C THR A 13 -4.84 9.13 21.31
N LYS A 14 -5.41 8.41 22.30
CA LYS A 14 -4.96 8.43 23.72
C LYS A 14 -3.73 7.55 23.97
N ASP A 15 -3.54 6.52 23.17
CA ASP A 15 -2.46 5.53 23.28
C ASP A 15 -1.60 5.54 22.01
N ILE A 16 -0.30 5.28 22.16
CA ILE A 16 0.64 5.22 21.04
C ILE A 16 0.41 3.90 20.28
N ASP A 17 -0.03 3.99 19.03
CA ASP A 17 -0.14 2.86 18.11
C ASP A 17 1.14 2.76 17.24
N TYR A 18 1.94 1.73 17.51
CA TYR A 18 3.18 1.46 16.77
C TYR A 18 2.91 0.76 15.42
N GLY A 19 1.67 0.39 15.09
CA GLY A 19 1.34 -0.34 13.86
C GLY A 19 2.15 -1.62 13.72
N GLU A 20 2.81 -1.83 12.57
CA GLU A 20 3.73 -2.95 12.35
C GLU A 20 5.12 -2.80 13.05
N GLY A 21 5.36 -1.68 13.72
CA GLY A 21 6.59 -1.39 14.45
C GLY A 21 6.49 -1.69 15.96
N SER A 22 7.50 -1.28 16.71
CA SER A 22 7.53 -1.42 18.18
C SER A 22 8.07 -0.16 18.84
N ALA A 23 7.97 -0.08 20.17
CA ALA A 23 8.59 1.00 20.95
C ALA A 23 10.12 1.12 20.72
N SER A 24 10.79 0.02 20.38
CA SER A 24 12.23 0.01 20.05
C SER A 24 12.52 0.21 18.56
N ALA A 25 11.51 0.16 17.68
CA ALA A 25 11.60 0.39 16.24
C ALA A 25 10.34 1.12 15.73
N PRO A 26 10.21 2.44 16.00
CA PRO A 26 8.99 3.21 15.72
C PRO A 26 8.83 3.58 14.23
N GLY A 27 9.91 3.48 13.45
CA GLY A 27 9.93 3.75 12.02
C GLY A 27 9.30 2.63 11.19
N PHE A 28 9.13 2.88 9.90
CA PHE A 28 8.85 1.79 8.97
C PHE A 28 10.06 0.84 8.92
N PRO A 29 9.84 -0.47 8.76
CA PRO A 29 10.94 -1.36 8.42
C PRO A 29 11.62 -0.89 7.13
N PRO A 30 12.90 -1.25 6.92
CA PRO A 30 13.53 -1.00 5.63
C PRO A 30 12.69 -1.65 4.53
N MET A 31 12.48 -0.91 3.45
CA MET A 31 11.79 -1.45 2.27
C MET A 31 12.55 -2.69 1.79
N PRO A 32 11.85 -3.77 1.41
CA PRO A 32 12.53 -4.96 0.92
C PRO A 32 13.31 -4.67 -0.36
N ASP A 33 14.42 -5.38 -0.57
CA ASP A 33 15.31 -5.15 -1.72
C ASP A 33 14.61 -5.30 -3.08
N TRP A 34 13.53 -6.09 -3.13
CA TRP A 34 12.73 -6.32 -4.33
C TRP A 34 11.64 -5.26 -4.58
N PHE A 35 11.38 -4.35 -3.63
CA PHE A 35 10.43 -3.25 -3.79
C PHE A 35 10.82 -2.08 -2.89
N ARG A 36 11.68 -1.20 -3.40
CA ARG A 36 12.21 -0.05 -2.65
C ARG A 36 11.31 1.16 -2.77
N ASP A 37 10.74 1.36 -3.96
CA ASP A 37 9.78 2.43 -4.24
C ASP A 37 8.93 2.09 -5.47
N SER A 38 8.09 3.05 -5.88
CA SER A 38 7.14 2.87 -6.99
C SER A 38 7.77 2.55 -8.34
N ARG A 39 9.08 2.73 -8.53
CA ARG A 39 9.77 2.30 -9.78
C ARG A 39 9.86 0.78 -9.87
N ASP A 40 9.77 0.08 -8.74
CA ASP A 40 9.88 -1.37 -8.65
C ASP A 40 8.53 -2.10 -8.83
N PHE A 41 7.43 -1.40 -9.19
CA PHE A 41 6.13 -2.05 -9.46
C PHE A 41 6.18 -3.13 -10.54
N GLY A 42 7.12 -3.05 -11.50
CA GLY A 42 7.31 -4.11 -12.49
C GLY A 42 7.76 -5.45 -11.88
N ALA A 43 8.41 -5.43 -10.71
CA ALA A 43 8.79 -6.64 -9.99
C ALA A 43 7.56 -7.36 -9.40
N LEU A 44 6.59 -6.60 -8.89
CA LEU A 44 5.31 -7.13 -8.42
C LEU A 44 4.54 -7.80 -9.57
N GLU A 45 4.43 -7.12 -10.71
CA GLU A 45 3.76 -7.67 -11.89
C GLU A 45 4.41 -8.99 -12.35
N THR A 46 5.74 -9.01 -12.40
CA THR A 46 6.51 -10.19 -12.77
C THR A 46 6.30 -11.34 -11.78
N GLY A 47 6.37 -11.06 -10.47
CA GLY A 47 6.15 -12.06 -9.43
C GLY A 47 4.76 -12.68 -9.47
N LEU A 48 3.72 -11.86 -9.65
CA LEU A 48 2.34 -12.36 -9.77
C LEU A 48 2.19 -13.32 -10.96
N ARG A 49 2.76 -12.98 -12.11
CA ARG A 49 2.76 -13.87 -13.30
C ARG A 49 3.51 -15.17 -13.03
N GLN A 50 4.65 -15.12 -12.35
CA GLN A 50 5.46 -16.31 -12.03
C GLN A 50 4.74 -17.29 -11.10
N ILE A 51 3.90 -16.79 -10.18
CA ILE A 51 3.07 -17.62 -9.29
C ILE A 51 1.85 -18.21 -10.02
N GLY A 52 1.57 -17.78 -11.26
CA GLY A 52 0.57 -18.39 -12.13
C GLY A 52 -0.73 -17.60 -12.28
N PHE A 53 -0.77 -16.34 -11.83
CA PHE A 53 -1.91 -15.46 -12.12
C PHE A 53 -2.01 -15.19 -13.62
N LYS A 54 -3.25 -15.15 -14.11
CA LYS A 54 -3.52 -14.82 -15.51
C LYS A 54 -3.32 -13.33 -15.76
N ALA A 55 -3.07 -12.97 -17.01
CA ALA A 55 -2.78 -11.58 -17.39
C ALA A 55 -3.89 -10.61 -16.95
N GLU A 56 -5.16 -11.01 -17.05
CA GLU A 56 -6.31 -10.22 -16.62
C GLU A 56 -6.38 -10.04 -15.09
N GLU A 57 -5.99 -11.06 -14.33
CA GLU A 57 -5.96 -10.98 -12.86
C GLU A 57 -4.84 -10.04 -12.41
N VAL A 58 -3.66 -10.16 -13.03
CA VAL A 58 -2.53 -9.26 -12.78
C VAL A 58 -2.91 -7.82 -13.12
N ALA A 59 -3.52 -7.56 -14.28
CA ALA A 59 -3.97 -6.23 -14.66
C ALA A 59 -5.01 -5.65 -13.65
N GLY A 60 -5.89 -6.51 -13.14
CA GLY A 60 -6.83 -6.15 -12.08
C GLY A 60 -6.13 -5.75 -10.78
N LEU A 61 -5.18 -6.57 -10.31
CA LEU A 61 -4.42 -6.34 -9.08
C LEU A 61 -3.49 -5.12 -9.17
N MET A 62 -2.88 -4.89 -10.33
CA MET A 62 -1.96 -3.78 -10.57
C MET A 62 -2.66 -2.42 -10.66
N GLY A 63 -4.00 -2.38 -10.63
CA GLY A 63 -4.77 -1.14 -10.50
C GLY A 63 -6.12 -1.15 -11.19
N GLY A 64 -6.36 -2.08 -12.12
CA GLY A 64 -7.62 -2.15 -12.88
C GLY A 64 -8.85 -2.29 -11.99
N ASN A 65 -8.76 -3.05 -10.90
CA ASN A 65 -9.85 -3.21 -9.94
C ASN A 65 -10.15 -1.90 -9.20
N TRP A 66 -9.11 -1.18 -8.76
CA TRP A 66 -9.27 0.12 -8.10
C TRP A 66 -9.82 1.16 -9.06
N HIS A 67 -9.29 1.24 -10.27
CA HIS A 67 -9.78 2.16 -11.29
C HIS A 67 -11.28 1.94 -11.56
N ARG A 68 -11.70 0.68 -11.75
CA ARG A 68 -13.12 0.33 -11.93
C ARG A 68 -13.95 0.74 -10.72
N PHE A 69 -13.50 0.41 -9.51
CA PHE A 69 -14.20 0.80 -8.27
C PHE A 69 -14.43 2.31 -8.20
N TYR A 70 -13.40 3.11 -8.48
CA TYR A 70 -13.53 4.56 -8.45
C TYR A 70 -14.50 5.08 -9.52
N ALA A 71 -14.42 4.55 -10.74
CA ALA A 71 -15.28 4.95 -11.85
C ALA A 71 -16.77 4.62 -11.59
N GLU A 72 -17.06 3.50 -10.92
CA GLU A 72 -18.43 3.03 -10.70
C GLU A 72 -19.08 3.60 -9.43
N ASN A 73 -18.29 3.95 -8.41
CA ASN A 73 -18.83 4.29 -7.08
C ASN A 73 -18.78 5.79 -6.75
N PHE A 74 -18.02 6.60 -7.50
CA PHE A 74 -17.92 8.05 -7.30
C PHE A 74 -18.49 8.83 -8.48
N THR A 75 -19.62 8.39 -9.00
CA THR A 75 -20.36 9.12 -10.02
C THR A 75 -21.21 10.24 -9.40
N PRO A 76 -21.49 11.34 -10.12
CA PRO A 76 -22.43 12.35 -9.63
C PRO A 76 -23.80 11.75 -9.33
N THR A 77 -24.40 12.15 -8.20
CA THR A 77 -25.82 11.93 -7.94
C THR A 77 -26.61 13.04 -8.63
N GLY A 78 -27.47 12.65 -9.57
CA GLY A 78 -28.52 13.50 -10.13
C GLY A 78 -29.74 13.58 -9.22
#